data_AF-A0A7T6VNX1-F1
#
_entry.id   AF-A0A7T6VNX1-F1
#
_cell.length_a   1.000
_cell.length_b   1.000
_cell.length_c   1.000
_cell.angle_alpha   90.00
_cell.angle_beta   90.00
_cell.angle_gamma   90.00
#
_symmetry.space_group_name_H-M   'P 1'
#
loop_
_entity.id
_entity.type
_entity.pdbx_description
1 polymer ?
#
loop_
_entity_poly.entity_id
_entity_poly.type
_entity_poly.pdbx_seq_one_letter_code
_entity_poly.pdbx_strand_id
1 'polypeptide(L)' 'MIKVVEDALGFEVVKRRHGGKQGGNSILTEEGKDYLDKYMEFDTEVRRFANKKFNEIFVGNKKLED' A
#
# COMPACT_ATOMS: atom_id res chain seq x y z
N MET A 1 10.49 -9.18 -6.81
CA MET A 1 9.63 -8.11 -6.29
C MET A 1 9.82 -7.91 -4.79
N ILE A 2 9.58 -8.92 -3.94
CA ILE A 2 9.77 -8.80 -2.48
C ILE A 2 11.18 -8.33 -2.08
N LYS A 3 12.25 -8.90 -2.65
CA LYS A 3 13.63 -8.46 -2.35
C LYS A 3 13.87 -6.97 -2.61
N VAL A 4 13.27 -6.41 -3.68
CA VAL A 4 13.42 -4.98 -3.99
C VAL A 4 12.76 -4.11 -2.93
N VAL A 5 11.62 -4.56 -2.39
CA VAL A 5 10.95 -3.89 -1.28
C VAL A 5 11.80 -4.00 -0.01
N GLU A 6 12.33 -5.18 0.30
CA GLU A 6 13.22 -5.39 1.45
C GLU A 6 14.49 -4.53 1.37
N ASP A 7 15.12 -4.45 0.19
CA ASP A 7 16.32 -3.63 -0.05
C ASP A 7 16.02 -2.14 0.12
N ALA A 8 14.85 -1.68 -0.32
CA ALA A 8 14.43 -0.28 -0.17
C ALA A 8 14.05 0.07 1.28
N LEU A 9 13.49 -0.89 2.01
CA LEU A 9 13.04 -0.71 3.39
C LEU A 9 14.15 -0.92 4.42
N GLY A 10 15.19 -1.68 4.08
CA GLY A 10 16.28 -2.03 4.99
C GLY A 10 15.92 -3.10 6.03
N PHE A 11 14.77 -3.77 5.87
CA PHE A 11 14.33 -4.88 6.73
C PHE A 11 13.57 -5.96 5.94
N GLU A 12 13.54 -7.19 6.48
CA GLU A 12 12.80 -8.30 5.87
C GLU A 12 11.29 -8.13 6.09
N VAL A 13 10.50 -8.21 5.03
CA VAL A 13 9.03 -8.14 5.12
C VAL A 13 8.40 -9.52 5.23
N VAL A 14 9.13 -10.58 4.84
CA VAL A 14 8.66 -11.97 4.96
C VAL A 14 9.73 -12.89 5.56
N LYS A 15 9.31 -13.71 6.53
CA LYS A 15 10.10 -14.86 6.98
C LYS A 15 9.91 -16.01 6.00
N ARG A 16 10.98 -16.42 5.33
CA ARG A 16 10.99 -17.60 4.46
C ARG A 16 11.32 -18.83 5.28
N ARG A 17 10.45 -19.85 5.29
CA ARG A 17 10.87 -21.21 5.67
C ARG A 17 11.34 -21.93 4.42
N HIS A 18 12.60 -22.38 4.40
CA HIS A 18 13.09 -23.27 3.35
C HIS A 18 12.27 -24.58 3.41
N GLY A 19 11.32 -24.74 2.49
CA GLY A 19 10.47 -25.92 2.39
C GLY A 19 11.05 -26.93 1.42
N GLY A 20 11.41 -28.13 1.89
CA GLY A 20 11.62 -29.29 1.02
C GLY A 20 10.31 -29.76 0.39
N LYS A 21 10.37 -30.34 -0.82
CA LYS A 21 9.34 -31.01 -1.67
C LYS A 21 7.88 -30.49 -1.77
N GLN A 22 7.34 -29.67 -0.85
CA GLN A 22 5.95 -29.21 -0.83
C GLN A 22 5.78 -27.67 -0.84
N GLY A 23 6.84 -26.91 -1.16
CA GLY A 23 6.76 -25.46 -1.34
C GLY A 23 7.08 -24.68 -0.06
N GLY A 24 7.94 -23.67 -0.17
CA GLY A 24 8.32 -22.81 0.93
C GLY A 24 7.20 -21.84 1.29
N ASN A 25 6.59 -22.01 2.47
CA ASN A 25 5.67 -21.01 3.01
C ASN A 25 6.46 -19.77 3.46
N SER A 26 6.01 -18.60 3.03
CA SER A 26 6.51 -17.30 3.49
C SER A 26 5.42 -16.61 4.30
N ILE A 27 5.76 -16.12 5.49
CA ILE A 27 4.83 -15.43 6.40
C ILE A 27 5.37 -14.01 6.62
N LEU A 28 4.49 -13.01 6.69
CA LEU A 28 4.92 -11.64 7.00
C LEU A 28 5.65 -11.59 8.35
N THR A 29 6.73 -10.81 8.40
CA THR A 29 7.33 -10.36 9.67
C THR A 29 6.37 -9.41 10.39
N GLU A 30 6.55 -9.20 11.70
CA GLU A 30 5.75 -8.20 12.41
C GLU A 30 6.01 -6.78 11.85
N GLU A 31 7.26 -6.48 11.48
CA GLU A 31 7.62 -5.23 10.79
C GLU A 31 6.97 -5.12 9.41
N GLY A 32 6.90 -6.23 8.67
CA GLY A 32 6.21 -6.30 7.38
C GLY A 32 4.71 -6.07 7.50
N LYS A 33 4.06 -6.55 8.57
CA LYS A 33 2.64 -6.28 8.86
C LYS A 33 2.42 -4.81 9.21
N ASP A 34 3.19 -4.27 10.14
CA ASP A 34 3.09 -2.86 10.55
C ASP A 34 3.32 -1.90 9.38
N TYR A 35 4.31 -2.18 8.53
CA TYR A 35 4.54 -1.41 7.31
C TYR A 35 3.36 -1.49 6.33
N LEU A 36 2.81 -2.69 6.12
CA LEU A 36 1.67 -2.89 5.24
C LEU A 36 0.44 -2.11 5.72
N ASP A 37 0.15 -2.15 7.02
CA ASP A 37 -0.97 -1.44 7.63
C ASP A 37 -0.83 0.08 7.44
N LYS A 38 0.35 0.63 7.73
CA LYS A 38 0.65 2.05 7.50
C LYS A 38 0.53 2.44 6.03
N TYR A 39 0.99 1.60 5.12
CA TYR A 39 0.89 1.86 3.69
C TYR A 39 -0.56 1.86 3.22
N MET A 40 -1.40 0.94 3.70
CA MET A 40 -2.83 0.91 3.37
C MET A 40 -3.57 2.16 3.87
N GLU A 41 -3.26 2.61 5.09
CA GLU A 41 -3.79 3.87 5.62
C GLU A 41 -3.36 5.06 4.75
N PHE A 42 -2.07 5.15 4.42
CA PHE A 42 -1.54 6.20 3.56
C PHE A 42 -2.19 6.22 2.17
N ASP A 43 -2.30 5.08 1.49
CA ASP A 43 -2.93 4.98 0.16
C ASP A 43 -4.40 5.43 0.21
N THR A 44 -5.13 5.04 1.26
CA THR A 44 -6.52 5.46 1.49
C THR A 44 -6.63 6.98 1.61
N GLU A 45 -5.76 7.58 2.43
CA GLU A 45 -5.75 9.01 2.69
C GLU A 45 -5.36 9.82 1.45
N VAL A 46 -4.33 9.38 0.72
CA VAL A 46 -3.90 10.02 -0.53
C VAL A 46 -5.00 9.98 -1.58
N ARG A 47 -5.67 8.83 -1.76
CA ARG A 47 -6.79 8.71 -2.70
C ARG A 47 -7.94 9.64 -2.32
N ARG A 48 -8.29 9.69 -1.04
CA ARG A 48 -9.35 10.58 -0.54
C ARG A 48 -9.01 12.04 -0.81
N PHE A 49 -7.78 12.44 -0.51
CA PHE A 49 -7.29 13.79 -0.79
C PHE A 49 -7.33 14.12 -2.29
N ALA A 50 -6.78 13.23 -3.13
CA ALA A 50 -6.73 13.42 -4.58
C ALA A 50 -8.14 13.56 -5.18
N ASN A 51 -9.08 12.69 -4.78
CA ASN A 51 -10.48 12.76 -5.22
C ASN A 51 -11.15 14.06 -4.79
N LYS A 52 -10.94 14.48 -3.53
CA LYS A 52 -11.47 15.76 -3.03
C LYS A 52 -10.93 16.92 -3.86
N LYS A 53 -9.62 16.96 -4.10
CA LYS A 53 -8.97 18.01 -4.90
C LYS A 53 -9.45 18.03 -6.35
N PHE A 54 -9.62 16.85 -6.95
CA PHE A 54 -10.18 16.73 -8.29
C PHE A 54 -11.59 17.33 -8.35
N ASN A 55 -12.46 16.98 -7.40
CA ASN A 55 -13.81 17.52 -7.34
C ASN A 55 -13.83 19.04 -7.14
N GLU A 56 -12.97 19.57 -6.27
CA GLU A 56 -12.82 21.03 -6.06
C GLU A 56 -12.43 21.76 -7.35
N ILE A 57 -11.50 21.20 -8.13
CA ILE A 57 -10.96 21.87 -9.34
C ILE A 57 -11.89 21.70 -10.55
N PHE A 58 -12.43 20.51 -10.76
CA PHE A 58 -13.08 20.14 -12.01
C PHE A 58 -14.60 20.00 -11.92
N VAL A 59 -15.16 19.83 -10.72
CA VAL A 59 -16.61 19.58 -10.52
C VAL A 59 -17.30 20.75 -9.80
N GLY A 60 -16.59 21.42 -8.89
CA GLY A 60 -17.09 22.50 -8.03
C GLY A 60 -17.34 23.82 -8.77
N ASN A 61 -18.31 23.83 -9.69
CA ASN A 61 -19.19 24.97 -10.06
C ASN A 61 -20.00 24.69 -11.35
N LYS A 62 -20.64 23.52 -11.49
CA LYS A 62 -21.83 23.45 -12.35
C LYS A 62 -23.05 23.95 -11.56
N LYS A 63 -23.13 25.27 -11.36
CA LYS A 63 -24.47 25.88 -11.28
C LYS A 63 -25.05 25.69 -12.68
N LEU A 64 -26.04 24.82 -12.78
CA LEU A 64 -26.89 24.68 -13.94
C LEU A 64 -27.56 26.05 -14.16
N GLU A 65 -27.08 26.80 -15.14
CA GLU A 65 -27.90 27.78 -15.84
C GLU A 65 -28.69 27.01 -16.88
N ASP A 66 -29.96 26.76 -16.54
CA ASP A 66 -31.18 27.05 -17.32
C ASP A 66 -32.36 26.23 -16.77
#